data_AF-A0A3M0WPT0-F1
#
_entry.id   AF-A0A3M0WPT0-F1
#
_cell.length_a   1.000
_cell.length_b   1.000
_cell.length_c   1.000
_cell.angle_alpha   90.00
_cell.angle_beta   90.00
_cell.angle_gamma   90.00
#
_symmetry.space_group_name_H-M   'P 1'
#
loop_
_entity.id
_entity.type
_entity.pdbx_description
1 polymer ?
#
loop_
_entity_poly.entity_id
_entity_poly.type
_entity_poly.pdbx_seq_one_letter_code
_entity_poly.pdbx_strand_id
1 'polypeptide(L)'
;RKEEGLSRRLVQFRLTDPEPLLYHNEPIIRDGEIVGYLTSGNYGHWLGAAIGLGYVPCRGESAEELLASRYEIDVAGVRVPAEASLRPMYDPKGERMRG
;
A
#
# COMPACT_ATOMS: atom_id res chain seq x y z
N ARG A 1 -1.47 -7.89 24.68
CA ARG A 1 -0.30 -7.30 23.97
C ARG A 1 -0.72 -7.17 22.51
N LYS A 2 -1.01 -6.01 21.94
CA LYS A 2 -0.17 -4.82 21.82
C LYS A 2 -1.05 -3.56 21.71
N GLU A 3 -1.28 -2.90 22.85
CA GLU A 3 -1.76 -1.51 22.92
C GLU A 3 -0.61 -0.50 22.92
N GLU A 4 0.65 -0.96 22.82
CA GLU A 4 1.70 -0.13 22.23
C GLU A 4 1.40 -0.07 20.74
N GLY A 5 0.69 0.98 20.33
CA GLY A 5 0.27 1.19 18.94
C GLY A 5 1.39 0.85 17.97
N LEU A 6 1.06 0.03 16.97
CA LEU A 6 1.99 -0.40 15.93
C LEU A 6 2.82 0.81 15.46
N SER A 7 4.14 0.73 15.58
CA SER A 7 5.02 1.81 15.11
C SER A 7 5.01 1.93 13.59
N ARG A 8 4.70 0.82 12.91
CA ARG A 8 4.52 0.70 11.46
C ARG A 8 3.41 -0.30 11.16
N ARG A 9 2.60 -0.04 10.14
CA ARG A 9 1.57 -0.95 9.62
C ARG A 9 1.90 -1.38 8.21
N LEU A 10 1.59 -2.63 7.88
CA LEU A 10 1.64 -3.11 6.50
C LEU A 10 0.40 -2.57 5.77
N VAL A 11 0.63 -1.88 4.67
CA VAL A 11 -0.39 -1.23 3.84
C VAL A 11 -0.26 -1.78 2.42
N GLN A 12 -1.41 -1.99 1.78
CA GLN A 12 -1.49 -2.35 0.38
C GLN A 12 -1.72 -1.09 -0.43
N PHE A 13 -0.95 -0.92 -1.49
CA PHE A 13 -1.01 0.21 -2.40
C PHE A 13 -1.45 -0.30 -3.76
N ARG A 14 -2.54 0.24 -4.30
CA ARG A 14 -2.97 -0.03 -5.66
C ARG A 14 -2.69 1.20 -6.50
N LEU A 15 -1.85 1.08 -7.51
CA LEU A 15 -1.65 2.17 -8.46
C LEU A 15 -2.94 2.43 -9.23
N THR A 16 -3.26 3.71 -9.39
CA THR A 16 -4.40 4.15 -10.20
C THR A 16 -4.12 4.06 -11.70
N ASP A 17 -2.84 3.97 -12.07
CA ASP A 17 -2.37 3.79 -13.43
C ASP A 17 -2.02 2.31 -13.70
N PRO A 18 -2.59 1.69 -14.75
CA PRO A 18 -2.29 0.30 -15.13
C PRO A 18 -0.97 0.14 -15.93
N GLU A 19 -0.39 1.19 -16.49
CA GLU A 19 0.84 1.08 -17.32
C GLU A 19 2.13 0.77 -16.56
N PRO A 20 2.38 1.29 -15.34
CA PRO A 20 3.65 1.08 -14.65
C PRO A 20 3.81 -0.35 -14.14
N LEU A 21 4.94 -0.98 -14.48
CA LEU A 21 5.39 -2.24 -13.89
C LEU A 21 6.17 -1.94 -12.60
N LEU A 22 5.75 -2.54 -11.48
CA LEU A 22 6.50 -2.49 -10.22
C LEU A 22 7.60 -3.55 -10.22
N TYR A 23 8.83 -3.13 -9.94
CA TYR A 23 10.04 -3.96 -9.99
C TYR A 23 10.67 -4.21 -8.61
N HIS A 24 10.10 -3.65 -7.53
CA HIS A 24 10.48 -3.73 -6.10
C HIS A 24 11.33 -2.55 -5.59
N ASN A 25 11.15 -2.23 -4.31
CA ASN A 25 11.85 -1.17 -3.57
C ASN A 25 11.49 0.27 -3.98
N GLU A 26 10.28 0.46 -4.49
CA GLU A 26 9.75 1.79 -4.84
C GLU A 26 9.50 2.64 -3.57
N PRO A 27 9.92 3.91 -3.55
CA PRO A 27 9.59 4.85 -2.47
C PRO A 27 8.08 5.02 -2.30
N ILE A 28 7.62 4.89 -1.05
CA ILE A 28 6.25 5.22 -0.64
C ILE A 28 6.26 6.67 -0.20
N ILE A 29 5.50 7.49 -0.90
CA ILE A 29 5.33 8.90 -0.62
C ILE A 29 3.95 9.10 0.02
N ARG A 30 3.92 9.75 1.18
CA ARG A 30 2.69 10.15 1.88
C ARG A 30 2.73 11.65 2.06
N ASP A 31 1.70 12.34 1.55
CA ASP A 31 1.56 13.79 1.65
C ASP A 31 2.81 14.58 1.17
N GLY A 32 3.52 14.03 0.19
CA GLY A 32 4.72 14.63 -0.41
C GLY A 32 6.06 14.15 0.19
N GLU A 33 6.04 13.44 1.30
CA GLU A 33 7.24 12.96 2.02
C GLU A 33 7.44 11.44 1.85
N ILE A 34 8.70 11.00 1.74
CA ILE A 34 9.02 9.57 1.67
C ILE A 34 8.87 8.97 3.07
N VAL A 35 7.89 8.09 3.24
CA VAL A 35 7.58 7.45 4.54
C VAL A 35 8.02 6.00 4.62
N GLY A 36 8.41 5.40 3.50
CA GLY A 36 8.83 4.00 3.45
C GLY A 36 9.19 3.55 2.04
N TYR A 37 9.30 2.24 1.88
CA TYR A 37 9.57 1.58 0.60
C TYR A 37 8.66 0.38 0.44
N LEU A 38 8.26 0.07 -0.80
CA LEU A 38 7.56 -1.16 -1.11
C LEU A 38 8.47 -2.35 -0.84
N THR A 39 7.98 -3.25 0.01
CA THR A 39 8.63 -4.54 0.29
C THR A 39 8.40 -5.56 -0.82
N SER A 40 7.25 -5.46 -1.50
CA SER A 40 6.93 -6.26 -2.67
C SER A 40 6.01 -5.47 -3.59
N GLY A 41 6.12 -5.76 -4.87
CA GLY A 41 5.28 -5.21 -5.94
C GLY A 41 4.88 -6.36 -6.84
N ASN A 42 3.62 -6.42 -7.24
CA ASN A 42 3.14 -7.43 -8.17
C ASN A 42 2.07 -6.82 -9.08
N TYR A 43 1.95 -7.31 -10.29
CA TYR A 43 0.89 -6.88 -11.18
C TYR A 43 -0.36 -7.73 -10.91
N GLY A 44 -1.39 -7.12 -10.33
CA GLY A 44 -2.66 -7.78 -10.10
C GLY A 44 -3.41 -7.93 -11.42
N HIS A 45 -3.09 -8.95 -12.22
CA HIS A 45 -3.75 -9.20 -13.52
C HIS A 45 -5.28 -9.24 -13.42
N TRP A 46 -5.82 -9.66 -12.26
CA TRP A 46 -7.26 -9.67 -12.00
C TRP A 46 -7.84 -8.30 -11.63
N LEU A 47 -7.03 -7.42 -11.03
CA LEU A 47 -7.40 -6.04 -10.66
C LEU A 47 -7.07 -5.02 -11.77
N GLY A 48 -6.33 -5.45 -12.80
CA GLY A 48 -5.87 -4.61 -13.90
C GLY A 48 -4.92 -3.49 -13.45
N ALA A 49 -4.25 -3.65 -12.31
CA ALA A 49 -3.43 -2.60 -11.70
C ALA A 49 -2.21 -3.20 -10.98
N ALA A 50 -1.15 -2.41 -10.87
CA ALA A 50 0.00 -2.76 -10.06
C ALA A 50 -0.32 -2.61 -8.57
N ILE A 51 -0.01 -3.65 -7.80
CA ILE A 51 -0.24 -3.72 -6.36
C ILE A 51 1.10 -3.81 -5.63
N GLY A 52 1.35 -2.85 -4.73
CA GLY A 52 2.48 -2.82 -3.82
C GLY A 52 2.07 -3.19 -2.41
N LEU A 53 2.99 -3.79 -1.65
CA LEU A 53 2.89 -3.95 -0.20
C LEU A 53 4.07 -3.24 0.45
N GLY A 54 3.81 -2.43 1.46
CA GLY A 54 4.87 -1.72 2.18
C GLY A 54 4.48 -1.29 3.57
N TYR A 55 5.48 -0.98 4.38
CA TYR A 55 5.26 -0.54 5.75
C TYR A 55 5.21 0.98 5.84
N VAL A 56 4.14 1.50 6.42
CA VAL A 56 3.96 2.93 6.70
C VAL A 56 4.06 3.17 8.20
N PRO A 57 4.87 4.14 8.66
CA PRO A 57 4.89 4.56 10.06
C PRO A 57 3.52 5.11 10.46
N CYS A 58 3.00 4.65 11.60
CA CYS A 58 1.66 5.00 12.10
C CYS A 58 1.64 5.18 13.62
N ARG A 59 2.78 5.60 14.17
CA ARG A 59 2.94 5.72 15.63
C ARG A 59 2.05 6.85 16.14
N GLY A 60 1.02 6.50 16.89
CA GLY A 60 0.06 7.47 17.44
C GLY A 60 -1.07 7.84 16.49
N GLU A 61 -1.17 7.17 15.34
CA GLU A 61 -2.23 7.40 14.35
C GLU A 61 -3.21 6.22 14.31
N SER A 62 -4.49 6.55 14.13
CA SER A 62 -5.55 5.58 13.86
C SER A 62 -5.47 5.02 12.44
N ALA A 63 -6.21 3.94 12.20
CA ALA A 63 -6.33 3.35 10.87
C ALA A 63 -6.98 4.32 9.87
N GLU A 64 -7.95 5.12 10.31
CA GLU A 64 -8.65 6.08 9.45
C GLU A 64 -7.73 7.26 9.08
N GLU A 65 -6.98 7.80 10.03
CA GLU A 65 -6.03 8.89 9.77
C GLU A 65 -4.95 8.49 8.77
N LEU A 66 -4.48 7.25 8.89
CA LEU A 66 -3.52 6.69 7.94
C LEU A 66 -4.13 6.60 6.53
N LEU A 67 -5.34 6.06 6.40
CA LEU A 67 -6.02 5.90 5.12
C LEU A 67 -6.52 7.22 4.50
N ALA A 68 -6.71 8.26 5.31
CA ALA A 68 -7.12 9.59 4.83
C ALA A 68 -6.00 10.37 4.13
N SER A 69 -4.76 9.90 4.22
CA SER A 69 -3.61 10.57 3.62
C SER A 69 -3.47 10.31 2.13
N ARG A 70 -2.78 11.19 1.41
CA ARG A 70 -2.52 11.01 -0.01
C ARG A 70 -1.26 10.16 -0.19
N TYR A 71 -1.40 9.05 -0.92
CA TYR A 71 -0.28 8.16 -1.23
C TYR A 71 0.11 8.22 -2.70
N GLU A 72 1.41 8.20 -2.91
CA GLU A 72 2.04 8.05 -4.22
C GLU A 72 3.17 7.04 -4.12
N ILE A 73 3.41 6.31 -5.20
CA ILE A 73 4.55 5.42 -5.33
C ILE A 73 5.46 6.00 -6.42
N ASP A 74 6.73 6.15 -6.11
CA ASP A 74 7.73 6.54 -7.11
C ASP A 74 8.14 5.29 -7.92
N VAL A 75 7.64 5.22 -9.15
CA VAL A 75 7.95 4.16 -10.11
C VAL A 75 8.94 4.72 -11.12
N ALA A 76 10.21 4.33 -10.98
CA ALA A 76 11.29 4.75 -11.89
C ALA A 76 11.42 6.28 -12.08
N GLY A 77 11.19 7.07 -11.02
CA GLY A 77 11.25 8.53 -11.04
C GLY A 77 9.91 9.22 -11.37
N VAL A 78 8.84 8.44 -11.58
CA VAL A 78 7.49 8.96 -11.82
C VAL A 78 6.62 8.71 -10.57
N ARG A 79 6.07 9.76 -10.00
CA ARG A 79 5.13 9.66 -8.87
C ARG A 79 3.75 9.26 -9.39
N VAL A 80 3.34 8.04 -9.07
CA VAL A 80 2.04 7.50 -9.46
C VAL A 80 1.12 7.51 -8.25
N PRO A 81 -0.07 8.14 -8.32
CA PRO A 81 -1.05 8.09 -7.24
C PRO A 81 -1.50 6.67 -6.94
N ALA A 82 -1.55 6.33 -5.65
CA ALA A 82 -1.91 5.01 -5.18
C ALA A 82 -3.01 5.04 -4.13
N GLU A 83 -3.95 4.11 -4.22
CA GLU A 83 -4.97 3.87 -3.21
C GLU A 83 -4.37 3.00 -2.09
N ALA A 84 -4.41 3.48 -0.85
CA ALA A 84 -3.98 2.71 0.31
C ALA A 84 -5.13 1.87 0.90
N SER A 85 -4.83 0.63 1.30
CA SER A 85 -5.76 -0.22 2.04
C SER A 85 -5.03 -0.98 3.15
N LEU A 86 -5.65 -1.03 4.32
CA LEU A 86 -5.22 -1.85 5.45
C LEU A 86 -5.81 -3.27 5.43
N ARG A 87 -6.78 -3.52 4.55
CA ARG A 87 -7.39 -4.84 4.33
C ARG A 87 -6.91 -5.44 3.01
N PRO A 88 -6.92 -6.77 2.86
CA PRO A 88 -6.78 -7.42 1.57
C PRO A 88 -7.71 -6.79 0.55
N MET A 89 -7.15 -6.19 -0.49
CA MET A 89 -7.93 -5.69 -1.63
C MET A 89 -8.49 -6.84 -2.47
N TYR A 90 -7.96 -8.05 -2.30
CA TYR A 90 -8.47 -9.29 -2.89
C TYR A 90 -9.05 -10.18 -1.78
N ASP A 91 -10.31 -10.61 -1.97
CA ASP A 91 -11.11 -11.41 -1.02
C ASP A 91 -11.09 -10.92 0.45
N PRO A 92 -11.64 -9.72 0.75
CA PRO A 92 -11.69 -9.19 2.11
C PRO A 92 -12.54 -10.03 3.08
N LYS A 93 -13.29 -11.04 2.60
CA LYS A 93 -14.15 -11.93 3.40
C LYS A 93 -13.65 -13.38 3.50
N GLY A 94 -12.55 -13.73 2.84
CA GLY A 94 -11.96 -15.07 2.87
C GLY A 94 -12.91 -16.16 2.40
N GLU A 95 -13.84 -15.84 1.48
CA GLU A 95 -14.88 -16.79 1.07
C GLU A 95 -14.35 -17.92 0.19
N ARG A 96 -13.16 -17.77 -0.39
CA ARG A 96 -12.59 -18.79 -1.30
C ARG A 96 -11.66 -19.82 -0.67
N MET A 97 -11.28 -19.68 0.60
CA MET A 97 -10.48 -20.69 1.32
C MET A 97 -11.32 -21.76 2.05
N ARG A 98 -12.65 -21.76 1.89
CA ARG A 98 -13.57 -22.77 2.45
C ARG A 98 -14.04 -23.79 1.39
N GLY A 99 -13.13 -24.19 0.49
CA GLY A 99 -13.34 -25.26 -0.48
C GLY A 99 -12.30 -26.34 -0.32
#